data_AF-A0A944R024-F1
#
_entry.id   AF-A0A944R024-F1
#
_cell.length_a   1.000
_cell.length_b   1.000
_cell.length_c   1.000
_cell.angle_alpha   90.00
_cell.angle_beta   90.00
_cell.angle_gamma   90.00
#
_symmetry.space_group_name_H-M   'P 1'
#
loop_
_entity.id
_entity.type
_entity.pdbx_description
1 polymer ?
#
loop_
_entity_poly.entity_id
_entity_poly.type
_entity_poly.pdbx_seq_one_letter_code
_entity_poly.pdbx_strand_id
1 'polypeptide(L)'
;QIVRRGGVVQQPRELLDGVAETFVEMKDHGVMNWCCGGGGGVSANDRAEPLRLRVFERKKRQLEETGVDTLVTACANCRIILEEGIEEYEMETEVISLTELVAEHLVDGSKNKE
;
A
#
# COMPACT_ATOMS: atom_id res chain seq x y z
N GLN A 1 4.98 -1.34 12.76
CA GLN A 1 5.06 -0.16 11.88
C GLN A 1 6.37 -0.23 11.11
N ILE A 2 6.34 -0.47 9.80
CA ILE A 2 7.54 -0.76 8.99
C ILE A 2 8.42 0.49 8.80
N VAL A 3 7.82 1.62 8.40
CA VAL A 3 8.55 2.84 8.03
C VAL A 3 8.99 3.64 9.27
N ARG A 4 8.05 4.29 9.96
CA ARG A 4 8.36 5.22 11.08
C ARG A 4 9.07 4.59 12.27
N ARG A 5 8.79 3.33 12.60
CA ARG A 5 9.43 2.62 13.72
C ARG A 5 10.52 1.65 13.27
N GLY A 6 10.35 1.01 12.12
CA GLY A 6 11.32 0.03 11.62
C GLY A 6 12.45 0.63 10.78
N GLY A 7 12.35 1.90 10.35
CA GLY A 7 13.38 2.59 9.57
C GLY A 7 13.51 2.11 8.12
N VAL A 8 12.62 1.22 7.68
CA VAL A 8 12.60 0.72 6.30
C VAL A 8 11.89 1.76 5.43
N VAL A 9 12.66 2.74 4.97
CA VAL A 9 12.18 3.86 4.14
C VAL A 9 12.62 3.67 2.70
N GLN A 10 13.92 3.52 2.44
CA GLN A 10 14.45 3.57 1.08
C GLN A 10 14.31 2.23 0.33
N GLN A 11 14.44 1.11 1.03
CA GLN A 11 14.50 -0.23 0.44
C GLN A 11 13.26 -0.58 -0.41
N PRO A 12 12.01 -0.28 0.02
CA PRO A 12 10.84 -0.52 -0.82
C PRO A 12 10.82 0.35 -2.09
N ARG A 13 11.37 1.57 -2.03
CA ARG A 13 11.44 2.49 -3.19
C ARG A 13 12.42 1.98 -4.22
N GLU A 14 13.60 1.53 -3.77
CA GLU A 14 14.60 0.91 -4.64
C GLU A 14 14.05 -0.33 -5.35
N LEU A 15 13.23 -1.13 -4.65
CA LEU A 15 12.55 -2.27 -5.28
C LEU A 15 11.52 -1.80 -6.31
N LEU A 16 10.67 -0.82 -5.98
CA LEU A 16 9.66 -0.28 -6.88
C LEU A 16 10.27 0.36 -8.14
N ASP A 17 11.35 1.13 -8.01
CA ASP A 17 12.10 1.70 -9.14
C ASP A 17 12.64 0.62 -10.08
N GLY A 18 12.89 -0.59 -9.57
CA GLY A 18 13.42 -1.72 -10.34
C GLY A 18 12.36 -2.59 -11.01
N VAL A 19 11.09 -2.55 -10.58
CA VAL A 19 10.04 -3.48 -11.04
C VAL A 19 8.76 -2.80 -11.54
N ALA A 20 8.49 -1.56 -11.14
CA ALA A 20 7.31 -0.84 -11.61
C ALA A 20 7.61 -0.14 -12.94
N GLU A 21 6.66 -0.18 -13.88
CA GLU A 21 6.78 0.57 -15.14
C GLU A 21 6.82 2.09 -14.91
N THR A 22 6.01 2.58 -13.97
CA THR A 22 6.00 3.96 -13.52
C THR A 22 5.75 4.01 -12.02
N PHE A 23 6.70 4.58 -11.29
CA PHE A 23 6.57 4.79 -9.85
C PHE A 23 6.42 6.28 -9.55
N VAL A 24 5.37 6.63 -8.82
CA VAL A 24 5.13 7.98 -8.30
C VAL A 24 4.87 7.93 -6.80
N GLU A 25 5.28 9.00 -6.11
CA GLU A 25 5.09 9.14 -4.68
C GLU A 25 3.89 10.03 -4.36
N MET A 26 3.17 9.69 -3.29
CA MET A 26 2.20 10.60 -2.70
C MET A 26 2.91 11.82 -2.09
N LYS A 27 2.23 12.96 -2.00
CA LYS A 27 2.80 14.21 -1.47
C LYS A 27 3.48 14.08 -0.10
N ASP A 28 2.87 13.36 0.84
CA ASP A 28 3.38 13.20 2.21
C ASP A 28 4.15 11.88 2.39
N HIS A 29 4.93 11.42 1.42
CA HIS A 29 5.57 10.10 1.46
C HIS A 29 6.68 9.94 2.54
N GLY A 30 7.32 8.77 2.53
CA GLY A 30 8.43 8.45 3.44
C GLY A 30 8.01 8.41 4.91
N VAL A 31 8.83 9.01 5.78
CA VAL A 31 8.58 9.04 7.24
C VAL A 31 7.35 9.86 7.61
N MET A 32 6.90 10.77 6.73
CA MET A 32 5.73 11.62 6.93
C MET A 32 4.44 10.97 6.43
N ASN A 33 4.50 9.74 5.94
CA ASN A 33 3.34 9.06 5.35
C ASN A 33 2.18 8.87 6.34
N TRP A 34 0.98 9.17 5.83
CA TRP A 34 -0.28 8.93 6.53
C TRP A 34 -0.50 7.43 6.75
N CYS A 35 -1.03 7.10 7.93
CA CYS A 35 -1.40 5.74 8.29
C CYS A 35 -2.60 5.27 7.45
N CYS A 36 -2.69 3.97 7.16
CA CYS A 36 -3.90 3.36 6.58
C CYS A 36 -5.11 3.41 7.54
N GLY A 37 -4.87 3.56 8.84
CA GLY A 37 -5.91 3.57 9.88
C GLY A 37 -6.05 2.26 10.66
N GLY A 38 -5.42 1.16 10.22
CA GLY A 38 -5.58 -0.15 10.86
C GLY A 38 -4.56 -0.54 11.94
N GLY A 39 -3.54 0.29 12.20
CA GLY A 39 -2.47 -0.06 13.14
C GLY A 39 -2.90 -0.05 14.61
N GLY A 40 -2.06 -0.63 15.50
CA GLY A 40 -2.25 -0.51 16.95
C GLY A 40 -3.48 -1.21 17.52
N GLY A 41 -4.00 -2.22 16.82
CA GLY A 41 -5.23 -2.94 17.20
C GLY A 41 -6.52 -2.25 16.74
N VAL A 42 -6.43 -1.10 16.05
CA VAL A 42 -7.60 -0.38 15.53
C VAL A 42 -8.36 -1.21 14.50
N SER A 43 -7.66 -2.02 13.69
CA SER A 43 -8.32 -2.89 12.72
C SER A 43 -9.23 -3.95 13.35
N ALA A 44 -8.93 -4.38 14.59
CA ALA A 44 -9.69 -5.40 15.31
C ALA A 44 -10.76 -4.80 16.26
N ASN A 45 -11.01 -3.50 16.18
CA ASN A 45 -11.99 -2.82 17.01
C ASN A 45 -13.13 -2.28 16.13
N ASP A 46 -14.24 -3.01 16.08
CA ASP A 46 -15.40 -2.66 15.25
C ASP A 46 -15.93 -1.24 15.55
N ARG A 47 -15.84 -0.80 16.80
CA ARG A 47 -16.28 0.55 17.20
C ARG A 47 -15.43 1.67 16.58
N ALA A 48 -14.27 1.35 16.04
CA ALA A 48 -13.36 2.29 15.40
C ALA A 48 -13.61 2.43 13.90
N GLU A 49 -14.50 1.64 13.29
CA GLU A 49 -14.79 1.69 11.85
C GLU A 49 -15.12 3.10 11.33
N PRO A 50 -16.04 3.89 11.94
CA PRO A 50 -16.30 5.25 11.46
C PRO A 50 -15.08 6.18 11.51
N LEU A 51 -14.19 5.96 12.48
CA LEU A 51 -12.93 6.71 12.58
C LEU A 51 -11.94 6.27 11.51
N ARG A 52 -11.87 4.96 11.22
CA ARG A 52 -11.00 4.40 10.20
C ARG A 52 -11.36 4.95 8.81
N LEU A 53 -12.64 4.98 8.45
CA LEU A 53 -13.09 5.52 7.16
C LEU A 53 -12.75 7.02 7.05
N ARG A 54 -12.98 7.79 8.12
CA ARG A 54 -12.55 9.20 8.19
C ARG A 54 -11.04 9.38 8.01
N VAL A 55 -10.22 8.48 8.57
CA VAL A 55 -8.77 8.50 8.35
C VAL A 55 -8.45 8.16 6.89
N PHE A 56 -9.14 7.17 6.32
CA PHE A 56 -8.97 6.76 4.93
C PHE A 56 -9.27 7.87 3.93
N GLU A 57 -10.18 8.82 4.22
CA GLU A 57 -10.39 10.01 3.36
C GLU A 57 -9.10 10.78 3.04
N ARG A 58 -8.09 10.73 3.94
CA ARG A 58 -6.77 11.31 3.66
C ARG A 58 -6.05 10.53 2.56
N LYS A 59 -6.11 9.20 2.61
CA LYS A 59 -5.53 8.32 1.58
C LYS A 59 -6.27 8.41 0.27
N LYS A 60 -7.61 8.42 0.30
CA LYS A 60 -8.45 8.66 -0.87
C LYS A 60 -8.02 9.91 -1.65
N ARG A 61 -7.90 11.06 -0.98
CA ARG A 61 -7.43 12.29 -1.62
C ARG A 61 -6.01 12.16 -2.21
N GLN A 62 -5.10 11.50 -1.50
CA GLN A 62 -3.74 11.27 -2.03
C GLN A 62 -3.76 10.41 -3.29
N LEU A 63 -4.60 9.38 -3.35
CA LEU A 63 -4.75 8.53 -4.52
C LEU A 63 -5.35 9.31 -5.71
N GLU A 64 -6.43 10.05 -5.47
CA GLU A 64 -7.08 10.91 -6.47
C GLU A 64 -6.12 11.98 -7.03
N GLU A 65 -5.27 12.58 -6.19
CA GLU A 65 -4.26 13.55 -6.62
C GLU A 65 -3.17 12.93 -7.51
N THR A 66 -2.81 11.66 -7.27
CA THR A 66 -1.79 10.96 -8.04
C THR A 66 -2.32 10.35 -9.34
N GLY A 67 -3.62 9.99 -9.39
CA GLY A 67 -4.24 9.35 -10.54
C GLY A 67 -3.67 7.96 -10.85
N VAL A 68 -3.17 7.23 -9.85
CA VAL A 68 -2.60 5.89 -10.03
C VAL A 68 -3.69 4.81 -10.09
N ASP A 69 -3.50 3.84 -10.97
CA ASP A 69 -4.35 2.65 -11.07
C ASP A 69 -4.04 1.64 -9.96
N THR A 70 -2.82 1.64 -9.43
CA THR A 70 -2.34 0.63 -8.48
C THR A 70 -1.62 1.26 -7.29
N LEU A 71 -1.98 0.80 -6.10
CA LEU A 71 -1.35 1.12 -4.82
C LEU A 71 -0.56 -0.08 -4.29
N VAL A 72 0.74 0.10 -4.07
CA VAL A 72 1.60 -0.97 -3.53
C VAL A 72 1.83 -0.82 -2.03
N THR A 73 1.75 -1.93 -1.29
CA THR A 73 2.07 -1.98 0.15
C THR A 73 2.83 -3.25 0.53
N ALA A 74 3.78 -3.13 1.47
CA ALA A 74 4.51 -4.26 2.04
C ALA A 74 3.90 -4.80 3.35
N CYS A 75 2.77 -4.23 3.79
CA CYS A 75 2.13 -4.61 5.06
C CYS A 75 0.76 -5.22 4.82
N ALA A 76 0.60 -6.49 5.19
CA ALA A 76 -0.66 -7.23 5.05
C ALA A 76 -1.86 -6.53 5.74
N ASN A 77 -1.68 -6.02 6.96
CA ASN A 77 -2.75 -5.26 7.64
C ASN A 77 -3.04 -3.92 6.97
N CYS A 78 -2.07 -3.31 6.27
CA CYS A 78 -2.36 -2.12 5.48
C CYS A 78 -3.15 -2.49 4.23
N ARG A 79 -2.80 -3.59 3.57
CA ARG A 79 -3.53 -4.09 2.39
C ARG A 79 -5.03 -4.25 2.69
N ILE A 80 -5.38 -5.04 3.70
CA ILE A 80 -6.78 -5.28 4.10
C ILE A 80 -7.53 -3.96 4.33
N ILE A 81 -6.95 -3.05 5.13
CA ILE A 81 -7.62 -1.78 5.48
C ILE A 81 -7.73 -0.83 4.29
N LEU A 82 -6.76 -0.86 3.37
CA LEU A 82 -6.81 -0.06 2.16
C LEU A 82 -7.84 -0.60 1.19
N GLU A 83 -7.90 -1.93 1.00
CA GLU A 83 -8.92 -2.60 0.18
C GLU A 83 -10.34 -2.30 0.69
N GLU A 84 -10.58 -2.45 2.00
CA GLU A 84 -11.87 -2.09 2.62
C GLU A 84 -12.26 -0.62 2.37
N GLY A 85 -11.30 0.30 2.44
CA GLY A 85 -11.54 1.71 2.15
C GLY A 85 -11.81 1.99 0.66
N ILE A 86 -11.09 1.31 -0.23
CA ILE A 86 -11.31 1.41 -1.69
C ILE A 86 -12.71 0.90 -2.05
N GLU A 87 -13.14 -0.22 -1.47
CA GLU A 87 -14.47 -0.78 -1.65
C GLU A 87 -15.56 0.16 -1.12
N GLU A 88 -15.44 0.66 0.12
CA GLU A 88 -16.41 1.58 0.73
C GLU A 88 -16.65 2.84 -0.13
N TYR A 89 -15.58 3.39 -0.72
CA TYR A 89 -15.65 4.59 -1.54
C TYR A 89 -15.80 4.32 -3.04
N GLU A 90 -16.07 3.06 -3.43
CA GLU A 90 -16.28 2.62 -4.82
C GLU A 90 -15.16 3.08 -5.77
N MET A 91 -13.91 2.99 -5.31
CA MET A 91 -12.73 3.41 -6.07
C MET A 91 -12.24 2.28 -6.99
N GLU A 92 -11.69 2.63 -8.15
CA GLU A 92 -11.16 1.65 -9.12
C GLU A 92 -9.70 1.25 -8.86
N THR A 93 -9.01 1.92 -7.93
CA THR A 93 -7.59 1.65 -7.62
C THR A 93 -7.40 0.25 -7.03
N GLU A 94 -6.46 -0.53 -7.56
CA GLU A 94 -6.10 -1.85 -7.03
C GLU A 94 -5.05 -1.75 -5.92
N VAL A 95 -5.11 -2.61 -4.90
CA VAL A 95 -4.06 -2.74 -3.89
C VAL A 95 -3.30 -4.04 -4.08
N ILE A 96 -1.99 -3.95 -4.32
CA ILE A 96 -1.12 -5.13 -4.47
C ILE A 96 -0.02 -5.17 -3.41
N SER A 97 0.45 -6.37 -3.11
CA SER A 97 1.60 -6.56 -2.23
C SER A 97 2.91 -6.25 -2.97
N LEU A 98 3.85 -5.58 -2.29
CA LEU A 98 5.21 -5.42 -2.81
C LEU A 98 5.87 -6.78 -3.11
N THR A 99 5.59 -7.80 -2.29
CA THR A 99 6.14 -9.13 -2.51
C THR A 99 5.56 -9.80 -3.75
N GLU A 100 4.27 -9.61 -4.03
CA GLU A 100 3.61 -10.13 -5.24
C GLU A 100 4.23 -9.47 -6.48
N LEU A 101 4.31 -8.15 -6.47
CA LEU A 101 4.90 -7.37 -7.57
C LEU A 101 6.35 -7.77 -7.86
N VAL A 102 7.18 -7.94 -6.82
CA VAL A 102 8.56 -8.41 -7.01
C VAL A 102 8.59 -9.84 -7.55
N ALA A 103 7.73 -10.73 -7.06
CA ALA A 103 7.68 -12.12 -7.49
C ALA A 103 7.34 -12.27 -8.99
N GLU A 104 6.47 -11.41 -9.53
CA GLU A 104 6.13 -11.37 -10.96
C GLU A 104 7.34 -11.08 -11.86
N HIS A 105 8.37 -10.43 -11.31
CA HIS A 105 9.60 -10.06 -12.01
C HIS A 105 10.77 -11.02 -11.74
N LEU A 106 10.54 -12.08 -10.95
CA LEU A 106 11.56 -13.11 -10.73
C LEU A 106 11.61 -14.10 -11.90
N VAL A 107 12.82 -14.55 -12.24
CA VAL A 107 13.00 -15.61 -13.23
C VAL A 107 12.44 -16.92 -12.68
N ASP A 108 11.47 -17.50 -13.38
CA ASP A 108 10.90 -18.79 -13.01
C ASP A 108 11.84 -19.94 -13.44
N GLY A 109 12.61 -20.46 -12.49
CA GLY A 109 13.48 -21.61 -12.71
C GLY A 109 12.74 -22.92 -13.03
N SER A 110 11.41 -22.96 -12.91
CA SER A 110 10.59 -24.10 -13.34
C SER A 110 10.20 -24.06 -14.81
N LYS A 111 10.25 -22.88 -15.46
CA LYS A 111 9.98 -22.69 -16.90
C LYS A 111 11.19 -22.93 -17.80
N ASN A 112 12.39 -23.04 -17.23
CA ASN A 112 13.65 -23.29 -17.94
C ASN A 112 14.10 -24.76 -17.90
N LYS A 113 13.21 -25.70 -17.55
CA LYS A 113 13.47 -27.14 -17.66
C LYS A 113 12.94 -27.67 -19.00
N GLU A 114 13.60 -27.30 -20.10
CA GLU A 114 13.55 -28.06 -21.36
C GLU A 114 14.88 -28.79 -21.57
#